data_AF-Q83VZ1-F1
#
_entry.id   AF-Q83VZ1-F1
#
_cell.length_a   1.000
_cell.length_b   1.000
_cell.length_c   1.000
_cell.angle_alpha   90.00
_cell.angle_beta   90.00
_cell.angle_gamma   90.00
#
_symmetry.space_group_name_H-M   'P 1'
#
loop_
_entity.id
_entity.type
_entity.pdbx_description
1 polymer ?
#
loop_
_entity_poly.entity_id
_entity_poly.type
_entity_poly.pdbx_seq_one_letter_code
_entity_poly.pdbx_strand_id
1 'polypeptide(L)'
;MTPVFALATSLMWGLADFGGGLLTRRMPALTVVLVSQLLAVLALGAIVIGTGGWSEAGPQLWYAVAAGVVGPAAMLAFYKALALGPMGVVSPLGALGGVAVPLGVGLVLGERPGI
;
A
#
# COMPACT_ATOMS: atom_id res chain seq x y z
N MET A 1 -9.20 14.43 -16.48
CA MET A 1 -7.83 14.15 -15.97
C MET A 1 -7.77 12.93 -15.05
N THR A 2 -8.85 12.56 -14.37
CA THR A 2 -8.94 11.35 -13.53
C THR A 2 -8.69 9.99 -14.21
N PRO A 3 -9.04 9.74 -15.50
CA PRO A 3 -8.85 8.41 -16.09
C PRO A 3 -7.38 8.04 -16.31
N VAL A 4 -6.56 9.03 -16.66
CA VAL A 4 -5.12 8.84 -16.92
C VAL A 4 -4.40 8.46 -15.63
N PHE A 5 -4.74 9.11 -14.51
CA PHE A 5 -4.21 8.73 -13.20
C PHE A 5 -4.68 7.34 -12.79
N ALA A 6 -5.94 6.99 -13.00
CA ALA A 6 -6.45 5.65 -12.68
C ALA A 6 -5.73 4.54 -13.48
N LEU A 7 -5.47 4.78 -14.78
CA LEU A 7 -4.70 3.87 -15.63
C LEU A 7 -3.25 3.76 -15.17
N ALA A 8 -2.60 4.90 -14.90
CA ALA A 8 -1.23 4.93 -14.41
C ALA A 8 -1.10 4.18 -13.08
N THR A 9 -1.99 4.44 -12.13
CA THR A 9 -2.03 3.75 -10.83
C THR A 9 -2.23 2.25 -11.02
N SER A 10 -3.20 1.83 -11.85
CA SER A 10 -3.44 0.40 -12.11
C SER A 10 -2.21 -0.30 -12.71
N LEU A 11 -1.51 0.39 -13.62
CA LEU A 11 -0.33 -0.15 -14.28
C LEU A 11 0.86 -0.26 -13.31
N MET A 12 1.07 0.76 -12.47
CA MET A 12 2.11 0.74 -11.44
C MET A 12 1.83 -0.34 -10.38
N TRP A 13 0.57 -0.51 -9.97
CA TRP A 13 0.17 -1.53 -9.00
C TRP A 13 0.39 -2.94 -9.55
N GLY A 14 -0.05 -3.21 -10.79
CA GLY A 14 0.17 -4.51 -11.43
C GLY A 14 1.64 -4.84 -11.62
N LEU A 15 2.47 -3.84 -11.98
CA LEU A 15 3.91 -4.03 -12.11
C LEU A 15 4.59 -4.29 -10.76
N ALA A 16 4.14 -3.62 -9.69
CA ALA A 16 4.63 -3.83 -8.34
C ALA A 16 4.30 -5.23 -7.81
N ASP A 17 3.06 -5.71 -8.01
CA ASP A 17 2.64 -7.05 -7.60
C ASP A 17 3.43 -8.14 -8.33
N PHE A 18 3.61 -7.98 -9.64
CA PHE A 18 4.35 -8.93 -10.46
C PHE A 18 5.86 -8.92 -10.13
N GLY A 19 6.47 -7.73 -10.10
CA GLY A 19 7.89 -7.56 -9.83
C GLY A 19 8.27 -7.93 -8.40
N GLY A 20 7.48 -7.48 -7.42
CA GLY A 20 7.67 -7.78 -6.01
C GLY A 20 7.45 -9.26 -5.71
N GLY A 21 6.45 -9.88 -6.31
CA GLY A 21 6.30 -11.34 -6.26
C GLY A 21 7.53 -12.06 -6.85
N LEU A 22 8.00 -11.67 -8.04
CA LEU A 22 9.11 -12.35 -8.70
C LEU A 22 10.41 -12.22 -7.89
N LEU A 23 10.65 -11.05 -7.29
CA LEU A 23 11.79 -10.81 -6.40
C LEU A 23 11.69 -11.58 -5.08
N THR A 24 10.51 -11.68 -4.48
CA THR A 24 10.31 -12.43 -3.21
C THR A 24 10.48 -13.94 -3.36
N ARG A 25 10.44 -14.47 -4.59
CA ARG A 25 10.87 -15.86 -4.87
C ARG A 25 12.39 -16.05 -4.89
N ARG A 26 13.15 -14.98 -5.12
CA ARG A 26 14.63 -15.03 -5.21
C ARG A 26 15.34 -14.44 -4.00
N MET A 27 14.64 -13.61 -3.21
CA MET A 27 15.16 -12.92 -2.04
C MET A 27 14.16 -13.00 -0.88
N PRO A 28 14.61 -12.92 0.37
CA PRO A 28 13.71 -12.90 1.52
C PRO A 28 12.69 -11.75 1.40
N ALA A 29 11.40 -12.05 1.60
CA ALA A 29 10.32 -11.06 1.55
C ALA A 29 10.58 -9.84 2.45
N LEU A 30 11.26 -10.06 3.57
CA LEU A 30 11.68 -9.01 4.49
C LEU A 30 12.62 -7.98 3.82
N THR A 31 13.56 -8.43 3.00
CA THR A 31 14.52 -7.57 2.30
C THR A 31 13.83 -6.71 1.25
N VAL A 32 12.89 -7.30 0.50
CA VAL A 32 12.13 -6.57 -0.52
C VAL A 32 11.29 -5.46 0.13
N VAL A 33 10.61 -5.77 1.25
CA VAL A 33 9.83 -4.77 1.99
C VAL A 33 10.73 -3.68 2.55
N LEU A 34 11.82 -4.04 3.24
CA LEU A 34 12.73 -3.07 3.84
C LEU A 34 13.33 -2.11 2.80
N VAL A 35 13.79 -2.64 1.66
CA VAL A 35 14.35 -1.80 0.58
C VAL A 35 13.27 -0.91 -0.03
N SER A 36 12.06 -1.43 -0.26
CA SER A 36 10.94 -0.64 -0.78
C SER A 36 10.53 0.48 0.18
N GLN A 37 10.50 0.20 1.49
CA GLN A 37 10.12 1.17 2.51
C GLN A 37 11.21 2.23 2.69
N LEU A 38 12.49 1.86 2.62
CA LEU A 38 13.60 2.81 2.60
C LEU A 38 13.53 3.76 1.40
N LEU A 39 13.28 3.22 0.20
CA LEU A 39 13.10 4.04 -1.01
C LEU A 39 11.89 4.98 -0.87
N ALA A 40 10.77 4.49 -0.31
CA ALA A 40 9.59 5.30 -0.07
C ALA A 40 9.87 6.45 0.91
N VAL A 41 10.58 6.17 2.01
CA VAL A 41 10.99 7.19 2.99
C VAL A 41 11.93 8.22 2.37
N LEU A 42 12.89 7.80 1.55
CA LEU A 42 13.81 8.71 0.87
C LEU A 42 13.07 9.61 -0.13
N ALA A 43 12.17 9.04 -0.94
CA ALA A 43 11.38 9.79 -1.90
C ALA A 43 10.44 10.80 -1.22
N LEU A 44 9.69 10.35 -0.20
CA LEU A 44 8.81 11.23 0.58
C LEU A 44 9.60 12.29 1.34
N GLY A 45 10.75 11.92 1.91
CA GLY A 45 11.64 12.85 2.60
C GLY A 45 12.17 13.94 1.67
N ALA A 46 12.59 13.58 0.45
CA ALA A 46 13.03 14.57 -0.55
C ALA A 46 11.90 15.54 -0.93
N ILE A 47 10.67 15.05 -1.08
CA ILE A 47 9.49 15.89 -1.35
C ILE A 47 9.21 16.84 -0.18
N VAL A 48 9.22 16.33 1.05
CA VAL A 48 8.95 17.15 2.25
C VAL A 48 10.03 18.23 2.43
N ILE A 49 11.30 17.89 2.22
CA ILE A 49 12.40 18.87 2.26
C ILE A 49 12.23 19.92 1.16
N GLY A 50 11.90 19.50 -0.07
CA GLY A 50 11.73 20.42 -1.20
C GLY A 50 10.48 21.31 -1.12
N THR A 51 9.43 20.87 -0.42
CA THR A 51 8.17 21.62 -0.25
C THR A 51 8.10 22.41 1.05
N GLY A 52 8.99 22.13 2.02
CA GLY A 52 8.97 22.79 3.33
C GLY A 52 7.76 22.43 4.20
N GLY A 53 7.07 21.32 3.90
CA GLY A 53 5.79 20.89 4.49
C GLY A 53 5.84 20.45 5.96
N TRP A 54 6.80 20.97 6.74
CA TRP A 54 6.94 20.70 8.18
C TRP A 54 5.87 21.39 9.03
N SER A 55 5.04 22.27 8.43
CA SER A 55 4.03 23.07 9.12
C SER A 55 2.78 22.30 9.57
N GLU A 56 2.56 21.09 9.05
CA GLU A 56 1.36 20.25 9.33
C GLU A 56 1.58 19.24 10.47
N ALA A 57 2.49 19.53 11.40
CA ALA A 57 2.75 18.71 12.58
C ALA A 57 1.66 18.89 13.66
N GLY A 58 0.41 18.54 13.32
CA GLY A 58 -0.74 18.57 14.21
C GLY A 58 -1.06 17.22 14.87
N PRO A 59 -2.18 17.13 15.62
CA PRO A 59 -2.67 15.87 16.21
C PRO A 59 -2.88 14.75 15.17
N GLN A 60 -3.07 15.09 13.89
CA GLN A 60 -3.19 14.11 12.81
C GLN A 60 -1.92 13.28 12.57
N LEU A 61 -0.75 13.73 13.08
CA LEU A 61 0.50 12.99 12.96
C LEU A 61 0.41 11.60 13.62
N TRP A 62 -0.41 11.44 14.65
CA TRP A 62 -0.69 10.14 15.27
C TRP A 62 -1.27 9.14 14.25
N TYR A 63 -2.23 9.58 13.42
CA TYR A 63 -2.80 8.72 12.37
C TYR A 63 -1.75 8.35 11.32
N ALA A 64 -0.83 9.27 10.99
CA ALA A 64 0.27 8.99 10.08
C ALA A 64 1.26 7.96 10.68
N VAL A 65 1.56 8.06 11.97
CA VAL A 65 2.41 7.08 12.68
C VAL A 65 1.72 5.72 12.75
N ALA A 66 0.43 5.68 13.11
CA ALA A 66 -0.35 4.45 13.13
C ALA A 66 -0.41 3.78 11.74
N ALA A 67 -0.68 4.56 10.69
CA ALA A 67 -0.65 4.09 9.31
C ALA A 67 0.75 3.60 8.89
N GLY A 68 1.81 4.27 9.36
CA GLY A 68 3.21 3.90 9.13
C GLY A 68 3.64 2.60 9.82
N VAL A 69 2.92 2.12 10.84
CA VAL A 69 3.16 0.80 11.46
C VAL A 69 2.31 -0.27 10.78
N VAL A 70 1.04 0.04 10.52
CA VAL A 70 0.09 -0.90 9.90
C VAL A 70 0.46 -1.20 8.45
N GLY A 71 0.88 -0.20 7.68
CA GLY A 71 1.25 -0.34 6.27
C GLY A 71 2.36 -1.36 6.04
N PRO A 72 3.55 -1.22 6.67
CA PRO A 72 4.63 -2.19 6.54
C PRO A 72 4.29 -3.58 7.08
N ALA A 73 3.52 -3.67 8.16
CA ALA A 73 3.06 -4.95 8.69
C ALA A 73 2.12 -5.68 7.69
N ALA A 74 1.18 -4.94 7.08
CA ALA A 74 0.32 -5.45 6.02
C ALA A 74 1.12 -5.85 4.78
N MET A 75 2.12 -5.05 4.39
CA MET A 75 3.01 -5.32 3.27
C MET A 75 3.83 -6.61 3.50
N LEU A 76 4.35 -6.80 4.71
CA LEU A 76 5.05 -8.04 5.11
C LEU A 76 4.12 -9.26 5.03
N ALA A 77 2.89 -9.15 5.54
CA ALA A 77 1.91 -10.22 5.47
C ALA A 77 1.54 -10.55 4.01
N PHE A 78 1.36 -9.53 3.17
CA PHE A 78 1.04 -9.68 1.75
C PHE A 78 2.17 -10.37 0.97
N TYR A 79 3.41 -9.88 1.12
CA TYR A 79 4.56 -10.51 0.47
C TYR A 79 4.86 -11.92 0.99
N LYS A 80 4.60 -12.20 2.27
CA LYS A 80 4.65 -13.57 2.80
C LYS A 80 3.59 -14.47 2.18
N ALA A 81 2.37 -13.98 2.02
CA ALA A 81 1.31 -14.74 1.34
C ALA A 81 1.68 -15.02 -0.13
N LEU A 82 2.26 -14.04 -0.84
CA LEU A 82 2.76 -14.18 -2.22
C LEU A 82 3.88 -15.22 -2.34
N ALA A 83 4.73 -15.34 -1.32
CA ALA A 83 5.81 -16.32 -1.29
C ALA A 83 5.31 -17.75 -0.99
N LEU A 84 4.24 -17.89 -0.21
CA LEU A 84 3.68 -19.19 0.19
C LEU A 84 2.67 -19.76 -0.83
N GLY A 85 2.05 -18.91 -1.65
CA GLY A 85 0.99 -19.29 -2.58
C GLY A 85 1.28 -18.97 -4.05
N PRO A 86 0.43 -19.47 -4.97
CA PRO A 86 0.47 -19.05 -6.37
C PRO A 86 0.09 -17.56 -6.48
N MET A 87 1.02 -16.73 -6.98
CA MET A 87 0.85 -15.27 -7.09
C MET A 87 -0.47 -14.84 -7.72
N GLY A 88 -0.96 -15.61 -8.70
CA GLY A 88 -2.21 -15.33 -9.40
C GLY A 88 -3.46 -15.41 -8.54
N VAL A 89 -3.40 -15.99 -7.34
CA VAL A 89 -4.52 -16.05 -6.38
C VAL A 89 -4.35 -15.04 -5.25
N VAL A 90 -3.11 -14.77 -4.84
CA VAL A 90 -2.82 -13.90 -3.69
C VAL A 90 -3.01 -12.42 -4.02
N SER A 91 -2.61 -11.96 -5.21
CA SER A 91 -2.83 -10.55 -5.64
C SER A 91 -4.33 -10.19 -5.70
N PRO A 92 -5.21 -10.99 -6.31
CA PRO A 92 -6.65 -10.74 -6.27
C PRO A 92 -7.24 -10.75 -4.85
N LEU A 93 -6.78 -11.64 -3.97
CA LEU A 93 -7.23 -11.67 -2.57
C LEU A 93 -6.77 -10.42 -1.79
N GLY A 94 -5.58 -9.90 -2.06
CA GLY A 94 -5.11 -8.64 -1.48
C GLY A 94 -5.94 -7.45 -1.94
N ALA A 95 -6.33 -7.41 -3.23
CA ALA A 95 -7.19 -6.37 -3.78
C ALA A 95 -8.58 -6.34 -3.10
N LEU A 96 -9.12 -7.50 -2.70
CA LEU A 96 -10.38 -7.56 -1.93
C LEU A 96 -10.25 -6.85 -0.57
N GLY A 97 -9.09 -6.90 0.08
CA GLY A 97 -8.82 -6.15 1.31
C GLY A 97 -8.96 -4.63 1.10
N GLY A 98 -8.50 -4.13 -0.05
CA GLY A 98 -8.62 -2.72 -0.43
C GLY A 98 -10.07 -2.26 -0.63
N VAL A 99 -10.98 -3.17 -0.97
CA VAL A 99 -12.41 -2.89 -1.14
C VAL A 99 -13.19 -3.13 0.15
N ALA A 100 -12.78 -4.11 0.96
CA ALA A 100 -13.44 -4.49 2.21
C ALA A 100 -13.39 -3.38 3.28
N VAL A 101 -12.27 -2.64 3.37
CA VAL A 101 -12.13 -1.53 4.33
C VAL A 101 -13.10 -0.37 4.05
N PRO A 102 -13.12 0.25 2.86
CA PRO A 102 -14.06 1.34 2.58
C PRO A 102 -15.52 0.88 2.61
N LEU A 103 -15.83 -0.34 2.17
CA LEU A 103 -17.19 -0.90 2.30
C LEU A 103 -17.59 -1.09 3.77
N GLY A 104 -16.72 -1.70 4.58
CA GLY A 104 -17.00 -1.92 6.00
C GLY A 104 -17.18 -0.61 6.76
N VAL A 105 -16.34 0.38 6.47
CA VAL A 105 -16.46 1.74 7.04
C VAL A 105 -17.76 2.40 6.59
N GLY A 106 -18.10 2.34 5.30
CA GLY A 106 -19.37 2.86 4.76
C GLY A 106 -20.59 2.22 5.43
N LEU A 107 -20.59 0.89 5.61
CA LEU A 107 -21.67 0.17 6.29
C LEU A 107 -21.80 0.57 7.77
N VAL A 108 -20.67 0.74 8.48
CA VAL A 108 -20.66 1.20 9.88
C VAL A 108 -21.16 2.65 10.00
N LEU A 109 -20.82 3.50 9.03
CA LEU A 109 -21.33 4.87 8.91
C LEU A 109 -22.80 4.93 8.44
N GLY A 110 -23.41 3.80 8.10
CA GLY A 110 -24.81 3.69 7.70
C GLY A 110 -25.07 3.91 6.21
N GLU A 111 -24.02 3.99 5.39
CA GLU A 111 -24.16 4.00 3.93
C GLU A 111 -24.74 2.68 3.44
N ARG A 112 -25.70 2.75 2.51
CA ARG A 112 -26.38 1.60 1.93
C ARG A 112 -26.01 1.53 0.45
N PRO A 113 -24.94 0.80 0.08
CA PRO A 113 -24.53 0.74 -1.32
C PRO A 113 -25.63 0.08 -2.15
N GLY A 114 -26.27 0.88 -3.02
CA GLY A 114 -27.31 0.42 -3.94
C GLY A 114 -28.68 1.10 -3.84
N ILE A 115 -28.87 2.07 -2.94
CA ILE A 115 -30.05 2.96 -2.86
C ILE A 115 -29.65 4.42 -2.84
#